data_AF-A0A953EH31-F1
#
_entry.id   AF-A0A953EH31-F1
#
_cell.length_a   1.000
_cell.length_b   1.000
_cell.length_c   1.000
_cell.angle_alpha   90.00
_cell.angle_beta   90.00
_cell.angle_gamma   90.00
#
_symmetry.space_group_name_H-M   'P 1'
#
loop_
_entity.id
_entity.type
_entity.pdbx_description
1 polymer ?
#
loop_
_entity_poly.entity_id
_entity_poly.type
_entity_poly.pdbx_seq_one_letter_code
_entity_poly.pdbx_strand_id
1 'polypeptide(L)'
;MRTVIARRVGLLGLIAVAAVGTGWVLLPEAFPSMRSRPAVETRSARPPAQAATTTANPAPASQPASQAAPQPPSFDVARVGARGMLVTAGRAAPGAEVTLLEGERELGRARADARGEWVILPSEPLAPGARELALRARSPGQDPVPGRETVLLVVPEQPMAMAQDAVHGRGLGSASGAGEAAPGPMAVLLPPVSSGGTGPRLLQGAEAAGRQGLGLEVVDYDDAGAIRFAGTAAPGSTVRLYIGQEHIGDAAADASGRWQLTPQEQPSLGRHVLRLDQLTTSGTVAAR
;
A
#
# COMPACT_ATOMS: atom_id res chain seq x y z
N MET A 1 45.29 -42.87 -25.68
CA MET A 1 44.52 -41.64 -26.01
C MET A 1 44.92 -40.60 -24.96
N ARG A 2 45.51 -39.42 -25.30
CA ARG A 2 44.81 -38.14 -25.59
C ARG A 2 43.76 -37.78 -24.50
N THR A 3 43.58 -36.60 -23.88
CA THR A 3 44.07 -35.20 -24.02
C THR A 3 43.38 -34.39 -22.87
N VAL A 4 43.92 -33.38 -22.16
CA VAL A 4 45.30 -32.84 -21.98
C VAL A 4 45.35 -31.78 -20.82
N ILE A 5 46.52 -31.56 -20.17
CA ILE A 5 47.05 -30.36 -19.43
C ILE A 5 46.20 -29.58 -18.40
N ALA A 6 46.80 -29.32 -17.23
CA ALA A 6 46.43 -28.26 -16.27
C ALA A 6 47.33 -27.01 -16.41
N ARG A 7 46.82 -25.80 -16.10
CA ARG A 7 47.63 -24.69 -15.55
C ARG A 7 46.81 -23.60 -14.87
N ARG A 8 47.47 -22.88 -13.95
CA ARG A 8 46.93 -21.88 -13.01
C ARG A 8 47.46 -20.48 -13.35
N VAL A 9 46.67 -19.46 -12.97
CA VAL A 9 47.08 -18.09 -12.56
C VAL A 9 47.67 -17.15 -13.63
N GLY A 10 47.18 -15.91 -13.64
CA GLY A 10 47.90 -14.74 -14.14
C GLY A 10 47.04 -13.77 -14.95
N LEU A 11 46.50 -12.73 -14.31
CA LEU A 11 46.10 -11.52 -15.02
C LEU A 11 46.57 -10.27 -14.24
N LEU A 12 47.36 -9.44 -14.90
CA LEU A 12 47.93 -8.19 -14.42
C LEU A 12 47.87 -7.18 -15.58
N GLY A 13 47.55 -5.92 -15.28
CA GLY A 13 47.45 -4.82 -16.26
C GLY A 13 46.03 -4.64 -16.82
N LEU A 14 45.49 -3.42 -16.93
CA LEU A 14 46.18 -2.21 -17.41
C LEU A 14 45.66 -0.91 -16.74
N ILE A 15 46.45 0.14 -16.82
CA ILE A 15 46.19 1.50 -16.29
C ILE A 15 45.33 2.31 -17.29
N ALA A 16 44.42 3.14 -16.78
CA ALA A 16 43.82 4.26 -17.50
C ALA A 16 43.75 5.51 -16.60
N VAL A 17 43.78 6.70 -17.21
CA VAL A 17 44.25 7.94 -16.56
C VAL A 17 43.12 8.97 -16.35
N ALA A 18 43.20 9.64 -15.20
CA ALA A 18 42.65 10.94 -14.78
C ALA A 18 41.44 11.59 -15.50
N ALA A 19 40.50 12.05 -14.67
CA ALA A 19 40.00 13.43 -14.75
C ALA A 19 39.61 13.94 -13.34
N VAL A 20 40.31 14.96 -12.84
CA VAL A 20 39.90 15.73 -11.66
C VAL A 20 39.09 16.93 -12.15
N GLY A 21 37.93 17.20 -11.53
CA GLY A 21 37.00 18.23 -11.98
C GLY A 21 36.11 18.78 -10.87
N THR A 22 36.69 19.21 -9.75
CA THR A 22 35.97 19.96 -8.71
C THR A 22 35.81 21.42 -9.13
N GLY A 23 34.56 21.84 -9.39
CA GLY A 23 34.21 23.22 -9.72
C GLY A 23 33.15 23.80 -8.78
N TRP A 24 33.58 24.44 -7.70
CA TRP A 24 32.73 25.34 -6.91
C TRP A 24 32.99 26.79 -7.36
N VAL A 25 31.94 27.57 -7.62
CA VAL A 25 32.02 29.02 -7.81
C VAL A 25 30.96 29.69 -6.95
N LEU A 26 31.39 30.64 -6.13
CA LEU A 26 30.54 31.43 -5.22
C LEU A 26 30.30 32.83 -5.80
N LEU A 27 29.03 33.25 -5.67
CA LEU A 27 28.47 34.61 -5.44
C LEU A 27 29.34 35.87 -5.61
N PRO A 28 28.75 37.01 -6.05
CA PRO A 28 28.15 37.90 -5.04
C PRO A 28 26.77 38.52 -5.37
N GLU A 29 26.13 38.93 -4.28
CA GLU A 29 24.86 39.67 -4.15
C GLU A 29 25.02 41.21 -4.32
N ALA A 30 23.88 41.91 -4.31
CA ALA A 30 23.66 43.32 -3.92
C ALA A 30 23.65 44.50 -4.95
N PHE A 31 22.41 44.91 -5.32
CA PHE A 31 21.78 46.27 -5.21
C PHE A 31 22.44 47.54 -5.83
N PRO A 32 21.72 48.67 -6.15
CA PRO A 32 20.45 49.14 -5.58
C PRO A 32 19.40 49.77 -6.56
N SER A 33 18.36 50.39 -5.98
CA SER A 33 17.08 50.77 -6.62
C SER A 33 16.93 52.23 -7.11
N MET A 34 15.84 52.46 -7.87
CA MET A 34 15.10 53.72 -8.10
C MET A 34 15.75 54.88 -8.88
N ARG A 35 15.11 55.24 -10.01
CA ARG A 35 14.58 56.62 -10.25
C ARG A 35 13.28 56.58 -11.06
N SER A 36 12.22 57.14 -10.52
CA SER A 36 10.99 57.51 -11.25
C SER A 36 11.01 59.00 -11.57
N ARG A 37 10.63 59.42 -12.79
CA ARG A 37 10.21 60.81 -13.13
C ARG A 37 9.37 60.81 -14.44
N PRO A 38 8.63 61.90 -14.75
CA PRO A 38 7.20 61.76 -15.08
C PRO A 38 6.85 61.90 -16.57
N ALA A 39 5.56 61.77 -16.84
CA ALA A 39 4.94 61.88 -18.16
C ALA A 39 5.11 63.25 -18.84
N VAL A 40 5.18 63.23 -20.17
CA VAL A 40 4.68 64.31 -21.04
C VAL A 40 3.82 63.67 -22.13
N GLU A 41 2.56 64.07 -22.17
CA GLU A 41 1.57 63.73 -23.18
C GLU A 41 1.50 64.89 -24.18
N THR A 42 1.73 64.67 -25.49
CA THR A 42 1.11 65.54 -26.50
C THR A 42 1.01 64.93 -27.90
N ARG A 43 -0.21 65.07 -28.45
CA ARG A 43 -0.58 65.25 -29.87
C ARG A 43 -0.55 64.07 -30.86
N SER A 44 -1.76 63.76 -31.31
CA SER A 44 -2.08 62.88 -32.44
C SER A 44 -1.57 63.42 -33.79
N ALA A 45 -1.14 62.51 -34.66
CA ALA A 45 -1.18 62.67 -36.11
C ALA A 45 -1.60 61.32 -36.75
N ARG A 46 -2.57 61.37 -37.67
CA ARG A 46 -3.07 60.27 -38.51
C ARG A 46 -3.10 60.84 -39.92
N PRO A 47 -2.49 60.22 -40.95
CA PRO A 47 -3.01 58.98 -41.59
C PRO A 47 -1.88 58.08 -42.18
N PRO A 48 -2.16 57.03 -43.01
CA PRO A 48 -3.45 56.42 -43.37
C PRO A 48 -3.58 54.96 -42.88
N ALA A 49 -4.76 54.37 -43.13
CA ALA A 49 -5.00 52.96 -42.86
C ALA A 49 -4.24 52.07 -43.87
N GLN A 50 -3.30 51.27 -43.38
CA GLN A 50 -2.97 49.99 -44.03
C GLN A 50 -3.92 48.92 -43.48
N ALA A 51 -4.51 48.14 -44.38
CA ALA A 51 -5.29 46.96 -44.03
C ALA A 51 -4.35 45.85 -43.56
N ALA A 52 -3.96 45.89 -42.27
CA ALA A 52 -3.35 44.76 -41.61
C ALA A 52 -4.44 43.71 -41.33
N THR A 53 -4.35 42.59 -42.04
CA THR A 53 -5.21 41.43 -41.86
C THR A 53 -5.16 40.92 -40.42
N THR A 54 -6.32 40.49 -39.93
CA THR A 54 -6.49 39.84 -38.63
C THR A 54 -5.45 38.74 -38.41
N THR A 55 -4.62 38.90 -37.37
CA THR A 55 -4.24 37.75 -36.54
C THR A 55 -4.76 38.05 -35.14
N ALA A 56 -6.00 37.65 -34.88
CA ALA A 56 -6.50 37.59 -33.52
C ALA A 56 -5.57 36.62 -32.78
N ASN A 57 -4.81 37.15 -31.81
CA ASN A 57 -4.09 36.29 -30.88
C ASN A 57 -5.12 35.34 -30.27
N PRO A 58 -5.02 34.01 -30.48
CA PRO A 58 -5.92 33.11 -29.79
C PRO A 58 -5.63 33.29 -28.31
N ALA A 59 -6.62 33.82 -27.57
CA ALA A 59 -6.64 33.66 -26.12
C ALA A 59 -6.38 32.17 -25.87
N PRO A 60 -5.38 31.80 -25.04
CA PRO A 60 -4.97 30.42 -24.91
C PRO A 60 -6.20 29.60 -24.57
N ALA A 61 -6.63 28.76 -25.53
CA ALA A 61 -7.82 27.96 -25.39
C ALA A 61 -7.65 27.18 -24.09
N SER A 62 -8.62 27.31 -23.19
CA SER A 62 -8.62 26.64 -21.89
C SER A 62 -8.18 25.21 -22.11
N GLN A 63 -6.97 24.87 -21.66
CA GLN A 63 -6.42 23.54 -21.90
C GLN A 63 -7.45 22.54 -21.40
N PRO A 64 -7.91 21.58 -22.22
CA PRO A 64 -8.87 20.59 -21.75
C PRO A 64 -8.27 19.96 -20.50
N ALA A 65 -8.99 20.07 -19.38
CA ALA A 65 -8.46 19.77 -18.05
C ALA A 65 -7.74 18.43 -18.13
N SER A 66 -6.42 18.45 -17.86
CA SER A 66 -5.52 17.33 -18.14
C SER A 66 -6.14 16.07 -17.54
N GLN A 67 -6.59 15.17 -18.41
CA GLN A 67 -7.46 14.07 -18.00
C GLN A 67 -6.59 13.11 -17.21
N ALA A 68 -6.67 13.21 -15.87
CA ALA A 68 -5.82 12.44 -14.98
C ALA A 68 -5.94 10.96 -15.35
N ALA A 69 -4.78 10.30 -15.48
CA ALA A 69 -4.72 8.90 -15.86
C ALA A 69 -5.58 8.06 -14.89
N PRO A 70 -6.30 7.03 -15.36
CA PRO A 70 -7.23 6.29 -14.51
C PRO A 70 -6.50 5.67 -13.30
N GLN A 71 -6.74 6.21 -12.10
CA GLN A 71 -6.11 5.70 -10.88
C GLN A 71 -6.96 4.53 -10.33
N PRO A 72 -6.38 3.33 -10.14
CA PRO A 72 -7.10 2.23 -9.51
C PRO A 72 -7.41 2.57 -8.04
N PRO A 73 -8.55 2.10 -7.49
CA PRO A 73 -8.84 2.24 -6.08
C PRO A 73 -7.94 1.31 -5.23
N SER A 74 -7.71 1.70 -3.97
CA SER A 74 -6.90 1.00 -2.98
C SER A 74 -7.57 1.04 -1.60
N PHE A 75 -7.31 0.04 -0.76
CA PHE A 75 -7.80 -0.02 0.63
C PHE A 75 -6.76 0.53 1.60
N ASP A 76 -7.17 1.42 2.50
CA ASP A 76 -6.37 1.82 3.67
C ASP A 76 -6.87 1.19 4.96
N VAL A 77 -8.19 0.98 5.06
CA VAL A 77 -8.88 0.45 6.24
C VAL A 77 -9.96 -0.53 5.82
N ALA A 78 -9.99 -1.68 6.48
CA ALA A 78 -11.12 -2.59 6.49
C ALA A 78 -11.32 -3.07 7.94
N ARG A 79 -12.50 -2.79 8.51
CA ARG A 79 -12.84 -3.16 9.88
C ARG A 79 -14.20 -3.82 9.91
N VAL A 80 -14.30 -5.02 10.48
CA VAL A 80 -15.59 -5.70 10.68
C VAL A 80 -15.84 -5.96 12.15
N GLY A 81 -17.04 -5.64 12.61
CA GLY A 81 -17.49 -5.95 13.97
C GLY A 81 -17.90 -7.42 14.10
N ALA A 82 -18.02 -7.92 15.34
CA ALA A 82 -18.42 -9.30 15.64
C ALA A 82 -19.83 -9.70 15.12
N ARG A 83 -20.63 -8.72 14.65
CA ARG A 83 -21.94 -8.95 14.01
C ARG A 83 -21.93 -8.85 12.48
N GLY A 84 -20.75 -8.82 11.85
CA GLY A 84 -20.62 -8.69 10.38
C GLY A 84 -20.71 -7.26 9.83
N MET A 85 -20.93 -6.25 10.68
CA MET A 85 -20.94 -4.84 10.24
C MET A 85 -19.56 -4.40 9.77
N LEU A 86 -19.44 -4.08 8.48
CA LEU A 86 -18.19 -3.68 7.82
C LEU A 86 -18.09 -2.15 7.69
N VAL A 87 -16.88 -1.63 7.88
CA VAL A 87 -16.47 -0.27 7.51
C VAL A 87 -15.19 -0.38 6.68
N THR A 88 -15.20 0.12 5.45
CA THR A 88 -14.01 0.22 4.60
C THR A 88 -13.71 1.67 4.24
N ALA A 89 -12.44 2.00 4.08
CA ALA A 89 -11.98 3.30 3.60
C ALA A 89 -10.68 3.15 2.79
N GLY A 90 -10.39 4.13 1.95
CA GLY A 90 -9.19 4.12 1.13
C GLY A 90 -9.07 5.31 0.19
N ARG A 91 -8.27 5.14 -0.87
CA ARG A 91 -8.05 6.14 -1.92
C ARG A 91 -8.51 5.66 -3.30
N ALA A 92 -8.92 6.60 -4.14
CA ALA A 92 -9.23 6.45 -5.56
C ALA A 92 -9.00 7.78 -6.32
N ALA A 93 -9.26 7.83 -7.63
CA ALA A 93 -9.25 9.10 -8.37
C ALA A 93 -10.29 10.09 -7.78
N PRO A 94 -9.94 11.39 -7.60
CA PRO A 94 -10.87 12.37 -7.04
C PRO A 94 -12.20 12.46 -7.80
N GLY A 95 -13.31 12.43 -7.07
CA GLY A 95 -14.66 12.45 -7.65
C GLY A 95 -15.11 11.15 -8.33
N ALA A 96 -14.29 10.09 -8.38
CA ALA A 96 -14.71 8.80 -8.92
C ALA A 96 -15.71 8.08 -8.00
N GLU A 97 -16.58 7.26 -8.59
CA GLU A 97 -17.47 6.37 -7.83
C GLU A 97 -16.76 5.05 -7.56
N VAL A 98 -16.55 4.73 -6.28
CA VAL A 98 -15.92 3.50 -5.79
C VAL A 98 -17.02 2.52 -5.37
N THR A 99 -16.93 1.30 -5.88
CA THR A 99 -17.82 0.17 -5.58
C THR A 99 -17.05 -0.89 -4.79
N LEU A 100 -17.62 -1.36 -3.69
CA LEU A 100 -17.13 -2.49 -2.90
C LEU A 100 -17.86 -3.77 -3.32
N LEU A 101 -17.10 -4.82 -3.60
CA LEU A 101 -17.59 -6.08 -4.17
C LEU A 101 -17.22 -7.28 -3.29
N GLU A 102 -18.10 -8.27 -3.18
CA GLU A 102 -17.80 -9.65 -2.76
C GLU A 102 -18.02 -10.56 -3.98
N GLY A 103 -16.93 -10.96 -4.65
CA GLY A 103 -17.01 -11.51 -6.01
C GLY A 103 -17.68 -10.50 -6.96
N GLU A 104 -18.81 -10.87 -7.58
CA GLU A 104 -19.61 -9.97 -8.43
C GLU A 104 -20.70 -9.20 -7.64
N ARG A 105 -20.90 -9.46 -6.34
CA ARG A 105 -21.96 -8.85 -5.54
C ARG A 105 -21.54 -7.48 -5.02
N GLU A 106 -22.26 -6.43 -5.41
CA GLU A 106 -22.08 -5.10 -4.81
C GLU A 106 -22.55 -5.08 -3.35
N LEU A 107 -21.63 -4.76 -2.43
CA LEU A 107 -21.91 -4.55 -1.02
C LEU A 107 -22.26 -3.09 -0.70
N GLY A 108 -21.80 -2.17 -1.53
CA GLY A 108 -22.04 -0.74 -1.39
C GLY A 108 -21.13 0.10 -2.28
N ARG A 109 -21.38 1.40 -2.29
CA ARG A 109 -20.66 2.39 -3.10
C ARG A 109 -20.52 3.73 -2.39
N ALA A 110 -19.47 4.46 -2.72
CA ALA A 110 -19.25 5.84 -2.29
C ALA A 110 -18.54 6.64 -3.38
N ARG A 111 -18.68 7.96 -3.37
CA ARG A 111 -17.88 8.84 -4.22
C ARG A 111 -16.63 9.28 -3.46
N ALA A 112 -15.47 9.14 -4.09
CA ALA A 112 -14.22 9.69 -3.59
C ALA A 112 -14.27 11.23 -3.60
N ASP A 113 -13.75 11.85 -2.55
CA ASP A 113 -13.79 13.31 -2.38
C ASP A 113 -12.77 14.05 -3.30
N ALA A 114 -12.54 15.34 -3.04
CA ALA A 114 -11.56 16.14 -3.78
C ALA A 114 -10.09 15.72 -3.54
N ARG A 115 -9.82 14.96 -2.47
CA ARG A 115 -8.51 14.37 -2.15
C ARG A 115 -8.37 12.92 -2.65
N GLY A 116 -9.47 12.33 -3.13
CA GLY A 116 -9.55 10.93 -3.52
C GLY A 116 -9.89 10.00 -2.36
N GLU A 117 -10.21 10.52 -1.17
CA GLU A 117 -10.56 9.73 0.02
C GLU A 117 -12.01 9.25 -0.08
N TRP A 118 -12.27 8.00 0.29
CA TRP A 118 -13.61 7.40 0.30
C TRP A 118 -13.85 6.53 1.53
N VAL A 119 -15.12 6.38 1.92
CA VAL A 119 -15.57 5.49 3.01
C VAL A 119 -16.87 4.79 2.58
N ILE A 120 -16.94 3.47 2.76
CA ILE A 120 -18.13 2.64 2.47
C ILE A 120 -18.54 1.88 3.74
N LEU A 121 -19.84 1.94 4.06
CA LEU A 121 -20.47 1.15 5.10
C LEU A 121 -21.65 0.39 4.47
N PRO A 122 -21.52 -0.93 4.20
CA PRO A 122 -22.65 -1.73 3.74
C PRO A 122 -23.81 -1.71 4.74
N SER A 123 -25.03 -1.55 4.22
CA SER A 123 -26.26 -1.59 5.02
C SER A 123 -26.56 -2.99 5.57
N GLU A 124 -26.14 -4.02 4.83
CA GLU A 124 -26.30 -5.42 5.21
C GLU A 124 -25.03 -5.91 5.93
N PRO A 125 -25.15 -6.55 7.11
CA PRO A 125 -24.01 -7.22 7.73
C PRO A 125 -23.51 -8.36 6.85
N LEU A 126 -22.20 -8.55 6.80
CA LEU A 126 -21.61 -9.73 6.18
C LEU A 126 -21.98 -10.99 6.95
N ALA A 127 -22.37 -12.03 6.22
CA ALA A 127 -22.59 -13.34 6.79
C ALA A 127 -21.26 -13.94 7.31
N PRO A 128 -21.29 -14.82 8.33
CA PRO A 128 -20.12 -15.48 8.88
C PRO A 128 -19.23 -16.20 7.84
N GLY A 129 -17.99 -16.48 8.24
CA GLY A 129 -16.99 -17.18 7.43
C GLY A 129 -15.96 -16.28 6.77
N ALA A 130 -15.11 -16.88 5.93
CA ALA A 130 -14.08 -16.20 5.16
C ALA A 130 -14.69 -15.55 3.91
N ARG A 131 -14.48 -14.24 3.74
CA ARG A 131 -14.98 -13.39 2.64
C ARG A 131 -13.81 -12.79 1.88
N GLU A 132 -13.99 -12.61 0.58
CA GLU A 132 -13.05 -11.91 -0.29
C GLU A 132 -13.69 -10.62 -0.79
N LEU A 133 -13.01 -9.49 -0.59
CA LEU A 133 -13.49 -8.16 -0.95
C LEU A 133 -12.59 -7.50 -1.99
N ALA A 134 -13.20 -6.97 -3.05
CA ALA A 134 -12.53 -6.23 -4.11
C ALA A 134 -13.12 -4.82 -4.28
N LEU A 135 -12.40 -3.94 -4.97
CA LEU A 135 -12.85 -2.60 -5.33
C LEU A 135 -12.96 -2.44 -6.85
N ARG A 136 -13.85 -1.55 -7.29
CA ARG A 136 -13.89 -1.05 -8.67
C ARG A 136 -14.23 0.43 -8.65
N ALA A 137 -13.47 1.27 -9.34
CA ALA A 137 -13.73 2.71 -9.44
C ALA A 137 -14.17 3.09 -10.85
N ARG A 138 -15.12 4.01 -10.98
CA ARG A 138 -15.51 4.63 -12.26
C ARG A 138 -15.39 6.15 -12.16
N SER A 139 -14.45 6.73 -12.89
CA SER A 139 -14.37 8.19 -13.05
C SER A 139 -15.46 8.67 -14.03
N PRO A 140 -15.94 9.92 -13.93
CA PRO A 140 -16.91 10.47 -14.87
C PRO A 140 -16.41 10.41 -16.32
N GLY A 141 -17.18 9.76 -17.21
CA GLY A 141 -16.83 9.63 -18.63
C GLY A 141 -15.69 8.63 -18.94
N GLN A 142 -15.24 7.83 -17.97
CA GLN A 142 -14.25 6.77 -18.18
C GLN A 142 -14.85 5.39 -17.88
N ASP A 143 -14.21 4.35 -18.41
CA ASP A 143 -14.53 2.96 -18.08
C ASP A 143 -14.14 2.61 -16.63
N PRO A 144 -14.76 1.58 -16.03
CA PRO A 144 -14.40 1.14 -14.69
C PRO A 144 -12.97 0.58 -14.65
N VAL A 145 -12.21 1.03 -13.67
CA VAL A 145 -10.89 0.49 -13.32
C VAL A 145 -11.06 -0.45 -12.11
N PRO A 146 -10.70 -1.74 -12.21
CA PRO A 146 -10.64 -2.60 -11.03
C PRO A 146 -9.56 -2.09 -10.07
N GLY A 147 -9.83 -2.19 -8.77
CA GLY A 147 -8.80 -2.18 -7.76
C GLY A 147 -7.86 -3.36 -7.97
N ARG A 148 -6.60 -3.21 -7.57
CA ARG A 148 -5.62 -4.29 -7.74
C ARG A 148 -5.39 -5.10 -6.47
N GLU A 149 -5.94 -4.65 -5.35
CA GLU A 149 -5.78 -5.23 -4.02
C GLU A 149 -7.06 -5.96 -3.61
N THR A 150 -6.89 -7.08 -2.93
CA THR A 150 -7.97 -7.89 -2.35
C THR A 150 -7.91 -7.79 -0.83
N VAL A 151 -9.06 -7.70 -0.15
CA VAL A 151 -9.14 -7.87 1.31
C VAL A 151 -9.79 -9.22 1.63
N LEU A 152 -9.03 -10.11 2.27
CA LEU A 152 -9.56 -11.29 2.92
C LEU A 152 -10.05 -10.93 4.32
N LEU A 153 -11.27 -11.34 4.64
CA LEU A 153 -11.96 -11.00 5.88
C LEU A 153 -12.53 -12.26 6.53
N VAL A 154 -12.25 -12.49 7.82
CA VAL A 154 -12.90 -13.56 8.59
C VAL A 154 -13.93 -12.92 9.51
N VAL A 155 -15.21 -13.15 9.20
CA VAL A 155 -16.34 -12.79 10.05
C VAL A 155 -16.59 -13.97 11.00
N PRO A 156 -16.51 -13.79 12.34
CA PRO A 156 -16.68 -14.89 13.26
C PRO A 156 -18.11 -15.45 13.19
N GLU A 157 -18.22 -16.77 13.34
CA GLU A 157 -19.51 -17.40 13.61
C GLU A 157 -20.08 -16.80 14.89
N GLN A 158 -21.26 -16.19 14.79
CA GLN A 158 -21.97 -15.74 15.98
C GLN A 158 -22.41 -17.00 16.73
N PRO A 159 -22.02 -17.19 18.01
CA PRO A 159 -22.63 -18.25 18.79
C PRO A 159 -24.13 -17.99 18.78
N MET A 160 -24.91 -18.98 18.30
CA MET A 160 -26.37 -18.91 18.30
C MET A 160 -26.86 -18.91 19.74
N ALA A 161 -26.80 -17.75 20.39
CA ALA A 161 -27.40 -17.51 21.68
C ALA A 161 -28.89 -17.77 21.52
N MET A 162 -29.34 -18.87 22.12
CA MET A 162 -30.62 -19.53 21.85
C MET A 162 -31.78 -18.53 21.78
N ALA A 163 -32.13 -18.12 20.57
CA ALA A 163 -33.32 -17.33 20.31
C ALA A 163 -34.51 -18.26 20.51
N GLN A 164 -35.16 -18.15 21.67
CA GLN A 164 -36.27 -18.95 22.24
C GLN A 164 -35.85 -19.95 23.35
N ASP A 165 -35.47 -19.44 24.55
CA ASP A 165 -35.98 -20.06 25.80
C ASP A 165 -36.02 -19.14 27.05
N ALA A 166 -35.80 -17.82 26.89
CA ALA A 166 -35.79 -16.86 28.00
C ALA A 166 -37.19 -16.52 28.58
N VAL A 167 -38.15 -17.45 28.55
CA VAL A 167 -39.50 -17.29 29.10
C VAL A 167 -39.75 -18.22 30.30
N HIS A 168 -38.99 -19.33 30.43
CA HIS A 168 -39.10 -20.25 31.57
C HIS A 168 -37.87 -20.15 32.46
N GLY A 169 -37.94 -19.21 33.43
CA GLY A 169 -36.82 -18.92 34.31
C GLY A 169 -36.49 -20.04 35.31
N ARG A 170 -35.29 -19.90 35.90
CA ARG A 170 -34.71 -20.56 37.10
C ARG A 170 -33.49 -21.44 36.81
N GLY A 171 -32.32 -20.96 37.24
CA GLY A 171 -31.08 -21.75 37.24
C GLY A 171 -29.83 -20.91 37.44
N LEU A 172 -29.48 -20.61 38.70
CA LEU A 172 -28.15 -20.09 39.02
C LEU A 172 -27.14 -21.23 38.86
N GLY A 173 -26.33 -21.18 37.80
CA GLY A 173 -25.21 -22.08 37.57
C GLY A 173 -23.96 -21.27 37.24
N SER A 174 -23.05 -21.11 38.21
CA SER A 174 -21.72 -20.54 37.95
C SER A 174 -20.88 -21.55 37.17
N ALA A 175 -21.03 -21.57 35.85
CA ALA A 175 -20.08 -22.21 34.96
C ALA A 175 -18.92 -21.24 34.71
N SER A 176 -17.92 -21.26 35.60
CA SER A 176 -16.59 -20.68 35.37
C SER A 176 -15.83 -21.53 34.34
N GLY A 177 -16.36 -21.61 33.12
CA GLY A 177 -15.61 -22.06 31.96
C GLY A 177 -14.80 -20.88 31.43
N ALA A 178 -13.47 -20.97 31.48
CA ALA A 178 -12.63 -20.12 30.66
C ALA A 178 -12.85 -20.53 29.20
N GLY A 179 -13.89 -19.97 28.58
CA GLY A 179 -14.15 -20.15 27.16
C GLY A 179 -12.97 -19.58 26.39
N GLU A 180 -12.27 -20.43 25.65
CA GLU A 180 -11.26 -19.99 24.71
C GLU A 180 -11.91 -18.95 23.80
N ALA A 181 -11.39 -17.71 23.85
CA ALA A 181 -12.05 -16.59 23.22
C ALA A 181 -12.13 -16.84 21.72
N ALA A 182 -13.36 -17.04 21.21
CA ALA A 182 -13.58 -17.27 19.79
C ALA A 182 -12.83 -16.20 18.98
N PRO A 183 -12.04 -16.58 17.96
CA PRO A 183 -11.12 -15.66 17.30
C PRO A 183 -11.89 -14.44 16.80
N GLY A 184 -11.44 -13.26 17.25
CA GLY A 184 -12.06 -12.00 16.88
C GLY A 184 -11.97 -11.75 15.37
N PRO A 185 -12.82 -10.86 14.83
CA PRO A 185 -12.85 -10.59 13.39
C PRO A 185 -11.50 -10.10 12.85
N MET A 186 -11.04 -10.71 11.75
CA MET A 186 -9.75 -10.42 11.12
C MET A 186 -9.91 -9.87 9.70
N ALA A 187 -9.05 -8.94 9.30
CA ALA A 187 -9.00 -8.38 7.94
C ALA A 187 -7.54 -8.30 7.46
N VAL A 188 -7.26 -8.84 6.28
CA VAL A 188 -5.92 -8.91 5.64
C VAL A 188 -6.01 -8.32 4.24
N LEU A 189 -5.13 -7.37 3.93
CA LEU A 189 -4.93 -6.79 2.60
C LEU A 189 -3.87 -7.59 1.82
N LEU A 190 -4.19 -7.98 0.60
CA LEU A 190 -3.33 -8.69 -0.33
C LEU A 190 -3.12 -7.83 -1.59
N PRO A 191 -1.95 -7.18 -1.77
CA PRO A 191 -1.62 -6.47 -3.01
C PRO A 191 -1.08 -7.43 -4.08
N PRO A 192 -1.13 -7.02 -5.37
CA PRO A 192 -0.73 -7.86 -6.49
C PRO A 192 0.79 -7.86 -6.66
N VAL A 193 1.33 -8.93 -7.23
CA VAL A 193 2.78 -9.19 -7.39
C VAL A 193 3.56 -8.07 -8.07
N SER A 194 2.93 -7.31 -8.98
CA SER A 194 3.58 -6.23 -9.74
C SER A 194 3.84 -4.94 -8.93
N SER A 195 3.48 -4.89 -7.64
CA SER A 195 3.47 -3.65 -6.83
C SER A 195 4.84 -3.17 -6.33
N GLY A 196 5.94 -3.76 -6.79
CA GLY A 196 7.29 -3.18 -6.64
C GLY A 196 7.75 -2.92 -5.19
N GLY A 197 7.24 -3.67 -4.21
CA GLY A 197 7.64 -3.53 -2.79
C GLY A 197 6.50 -3.62 -1.77
N THR A 198 5.23 -3.53 -2.19
CA THR A 198 4.09 -3.76 -1.30
C THR A 198 3.64 -5.22 -1.34
N GLY A 199 3.66 -5.89 -0.20
CA GLY A 199 3.16 -7.24 0.06
C GLY A 199 2.02 -7.24 1.10
N PRO A 200 1.66 -8.40 1.66
CA PRO A 200 0.45 -8.54 2.46
C PRO A 200 0.48 -7.76 3.79
N ARG A 201 -0.69 -7.33 4.29
CA ARG A 201 -0.80 -6.55 5.53
C ARG A 201 -2.07 -6.83 6.31
N LEU A 202 -1.97 -7.02 7.63
CA LEU A 202 -3.13 -7.07 8.51
C LEU A 202 -3.75 -5.68 8.68
N LEU A 203 -5.03 -5.53 8.34
CA LEU A 203 -5.83 -4.32 8.54
C LEU A 203 -6.65 -4.38 9.85
N GLN A 204 -7.01 -5.58 10.31
CA GLN A 204 -7.66 -5.81 11.59
C GLN A 204 -7.29 -7.18 12.18
N GLY A 205 -6.99 -7.20 13.48
CA GLY A 205 -6.73 -8.40 14.27
C GLY A 205 -6.06 -8.01 15.60
N ALA A 206 -5.84 -8.97 16.51
CA ALA A 206 -5.20 -8.71 17.80
C ALA A 206 -3.75 -8.18 17.65
N GLU A 207 -3.09 -8.46 16.53
CA GLU A 207 -1.72 -8.00 16.23
C GLU A 207 -1.68 -6.63 15.52
N ALA A 208 -2.75 -6.24 14.82
CA ALA A 208 -2.84 -4.93 14.14
C ALA A 208 -2.88 -3.75 15.13
N ALA A 209 -3.17 -4.02 16.40
CA ALA A 209 -3.20 -3.04 17.49
C ALA A 209 -1.79 -2.76 18.06
N GLY A 210 -0.91 -2.19 17.22
CA GLY A 210 0.25 -1.42 17.70
C GLY A 210 1.29 -2.19 18.52
N ARG A 211 1.53 -3.48 18.25
CA ARG A 211 2.71 -4.18 18.79
C ARG A 211 3.99 -3.55 18.23
N GLN A 212 4.62 -2.71 19.04
CA GLN A 212 5.98 -2.21 18.83
C GLN A 212 6.99 -3.32 19.16
N GLY A 213 7.08 -4.34 18.29
CA GLY A 213 7.91 -5.52 18.51
C GLY A 213 7.92 -6.45 17.29
N LEU A 214 8.77 -7.48 17.35
CA LEU A 214 8.84 -8.52 16.32
C LEU A 214 7.56 -9.37 16.31
N GLY A 215 6.88 -9.43 15.16
CA GLY A 215 5.66 -10.21 14.96
C GLY A 215 5.50 -10.66 13.50
N LEU A 216 4.83 -11.79 13.31
CA LEU A 216 4.42 -12.31 12.01
C LEU A 216 2.90 -12.13 11.89
N GLU A 217 2.47 -11.21 11.03
CA GLU A 217 1.05 -10.87 10.93
C GLU A 217 0.35 -11.63 9.81
N VAL A 218 1.03 -11.87 8.69
CA VAL A 218 0.45 -12.50 7.51
C VAL A 218 1.43 -13.49 6.88
N VAL A 219 0.89 -14.64 6.52
CA VAL A 219 1.48 -15.60 5.59
C VAL A 219 0.46 -15.81 4.47
N ASP A 220 0.89 -15.63 3.23
CA ASP A 220 0.04 -15.66 2.04
C ASP A 220 0.78 -16.32 0.87
N TYR A 221 0.06 -16.65 -0.21
CA TYR A 221 0.64 -17.16 -1.46
C TYR A 221 0.19 -16.27 -2.61
N ASP A 222 1.09 -15.95 -3.54
CA ASP A 222 0.71 -15.25 -4.76
C ASP A 222 0.11 -16.18 -5.84
N ASP A 223 -0.32 -15.60 -6.95
CA ASP A 223 -0.94 -16.31 -8.08
C ASP A 223 -0.02 -17.38 -8.73
N ALA A 224 1.30 -17.30 -8.50
CA ALA A 224 2.28 -18.28 -8.95
C ALA A 224 2.56 -19.37 -7.88
N GLY A 225 1.92 -19.28 -6.71
CA GLY A 225 2.11 -20.16 -5.56
C GLY A 225 3.32 -19.81 -4.69
N ALA A 226 3.95 -18.65 -4.89
CA ALA A 226 5.09 -18.23 -4.09
C ALA A 226 4.65 -17.67 -2.74
N ILE A 227 5.23 -18.18 -1.65
CA ILE A 227 4.91 -17.75 -0.29
C ILE A 227 5.41 -16.33 -0.02
N ARG A 228 4.59 -15.55 0.69
CA ARG A 228 4.87 -14.17 1.11
C ARG A 228 4.64 -14.05 2.61
N PHE A 229 5.59 -13.47 3.31
CA PHE A 229 5.51 -13.19 4.74
C PHE A 229 5.48 -11.67 4.97
N ALA A 230 4.71 -11.22 5.95
CA ALA A 230 4.74 -9.84 6.40
C ALA A 230 4.41 -9.70 7.89
N GLY A 231 4.90 -8.64 8.49
CA GLY A 231 4.65 -8.36 9.89
C GLY A 231 5.23 -7.04 10.37
N THR A 232 5.52 -7.00 11.66
CA THR A 232 6.05 -5.85 12.39
C THR A 232 7.37 -6.17 13.07
N ALA A 233 8.22 -5.14 13.23
CA ALA A 233 9.50 -5.15 13.91
C ALA A 233 9.91 -3.71 14.26
N ALA A 234 10.99 -3.53 15.01
CA ALA A 234 11.54 -2.21 15.29
C ALA A 234 11.89 -1.46 13.97
N PRO A 235 11.50 -0.18 13.79
CA PRO A 235 11.80 0.57 12.56
C PRO A 235 13.30 0.59 12.22
N GLY A 236 13.63 0.32 10.95
CA GLY A 236 15.02 0.24 10.49
C GLY A 236 15.84 -0.96 10.99
N SER A 237 15.20 -1.94 11.65
CA SER A 237 15.82 -3.23 11.98
C SER A 237 15.74 -4.22 10.80
N THR A 238 16.57 -5.26 10.82
CA THR A 238 16.48 -6.36 9.86
C THR A 238 15.81 -7.56 10.52
N VAL A 239 14.76 -8.08 9.90
CA VAL A 239 14.10 -9.31 10.30
C VAL A 239 14.66 -10.46 9.47
N ARG A 240 15.14 -11.50 10.15
CA ARG A 240 15.65 -12.73 9.56
C ARG A 240 14.67 -13.87 9.81
N LEU A 241 14.17 -14.49 8.74
CA LEU A 241 13.21 -15.60 8.83
C LEU A 241 13.88 -16.95 8.59
N TYR A 242 13.50 -17.92 9.42
CA TYR A 242 13.93 -19.31 9.34
C TYR A 242 12.74 -20.26 9.22
N ILE A 243 12.93 -21.36 8.49
CA ILE A 243 12.08 -22.55 8.54
C ILE A 243 12.88 -23.67 9.22
N GLY A 244 12.41 -24.12 10.38
CA GLY A 244 13.15 -25.01 11.28
C GLY A 244 14.44 -24.37 11.79
N GLN A 245 15.56 -24.67 11.13
CA GLN A 245 16.88 -24.06 11.37
C GLN A 245 17.47 -23.43 10.11
N GLU A 246 16.82 -23.59 8.95
CA GLU A 246 17.28 -23.09 7.65
C GLU A 246 16.87 -21.63 7.48
N HIS A 247 17.81 -20.78 7.04
CA HIS A 247 17.57 -19.37 6.78
C HIS A 247 16.95 -19.21 5.39
N ILE A 248 15.73 -18.65 5.33
CA ILE A 248 14.97 -18.51 4.07
C ILE A 248 14.90 -17.07 3.55
N GLY A 249 15.40 -16.09 4.31
CA GLY A 249 15.57 -14.72 3.84
C GLY A 249 15.66 -13.66 4.94
N ASP A 250 16.05 -12.46 4.52
CA ASP A 250 16.16 -11.25 5.34
C ASP A 250 15.28 -10.14 4.76
N ALA A 251 14.60 -9.38 5.61
CA ALA A 251 13.76 -8.25 5.25
C ALA A 251 14.06 -7.04 6.15
N ALA A 252 14.17 -5.84 5.58
CA ALA A 252 14.26 -4.62 6.36
C ALA A 252 12.86 -4.18 6.83
N ALA A 253 12.77 -3.74 8.08
CA ALA A 253 11.60 -3.03 8.59
C ALA A 253 11.68 -1.54 8.19
N ASP A 254 10.61 -1.02 7.60
CA ASP A 254 10.53 0.37 7.17
C ASP A 254 10.43 1.37 8.35
N ALA A 255 10.30 2.66 8.05
CA ALA A 255 10.19 3.72 9.06
C ALA A 255 8.93 3.61 9.94
N SER A 256 7.93 2.82 9.53
CA SER A 256 6.72 2.50 10.31
C SER A 256 6.81 1.13 11.02
N GLY A 257 7.95 0.45 10.92
CA GLY A 257 8.19 -0.87 11.52
C GLY A 257 7.61 -2.04 10.73
N ARG A 258 7.18 -1.84 9.48
CA ARG A 258 6.62 -2.90 8.64
C ARG A 258 7.74 -3.61 7.88
N TRP A 259 7.76 -4.94 7.89
CA TRP A 259 8.70 -5.75 7.11
C TRP A 259 7.94 -6.77 6.27
N GLN A 260 8.52 -7.15 5.13
CA GLN A 260 7.90 -8.01 4.12
C GLN A 260 8.97 -8.85 3.43
N LEU A 261 8.71 -10.15 3.24
CA LEU A 261 9.65 -11.10 2.67
C LEU A 261 8.96 -12.09 1.72
N THR A 262 9.46 -12.16 0.49
CA THR A 262 9.21 -13.27 -0.44
C THR A 262 10.51 -14.07 -0.54
N PRO A 263 10.58 -15.32 -0.04
CA PRO A 263 11.76 -16.16 -0.18
C PRO A 263 12.08 -16.43 -1.66
N GLN A 264 13.36 -16.39 -2.02
CA GLN A 264 13.79 -16.78 -3.37
C GLN A 264 13.67 -18.29 -3.58
N GLU A 265 13.98 -19.07 -2.55
CA GLU A 265 13.79 -20.51 -2.51
C GLU A 265 12.49 -20.82 -1.76
N GLN A 266 11.54 -21.44 -2.48
CA GLN A 266 10.21 -21.72 -1.96
C GLN A 266 10.24 -22.97 -1.07
N PRO A 267 9.69 -22.90 0.16
CA PRO A 267 9.68 -24.05 1.05
C PRO A 267 8.82 -25.18 0.49
N SER A 268 9.21 -26.42 0.80
CA SER A 268 8.45 -27.61 0.44
C SER A 268 7.04 -27.60 1.05
N LEU A 269 6.07 -28.25 0.40
CA LEU A 269 4.72 -28.37 0.95
C LEU A 269 4.74 -29.24 2.22
N GLY A 270 4.27 -28.68 3.34
CA GLY A 270 4.23 -29.39 4.62
C GLY A 270 4.02 -28.47 5.82
N ARG A 271 4.03 -29.07 7.02
CA ARG A 271 3.98 -28.34 8.29
C ARG A 271 5.39 -27.90 8.69
N HIS A 272 5.62 -26.59 8.70
CA HIS A 272 6.88 -25.97 9.08
C HIS A 272 6.80 -25.31 10.47
N VAL A 273 7.96 -25.16 11.11
CA VAL A 273 8.14 -24.30 12.29
C VAL A 273 8.86 -23.04 11.82
N LEU A 274 8.24 -21.88 12.01
CA LEU A 274 8.86 -20.59 11.67
C LEU A 274 9.61 -20.03 12.88
N ARG A 275 10.77 -19.41 12.65
CA ARG A 275 11.46 -18.58 13.64
C ARG A 275 11.85 -17.26 13.01
N LEU A 276 11.57 -16.16 13.69
CA LEU A 276 12.05 -14.83 13.33
C LEU A 276 13.16 -14.44 14.30
N ASP A 277 14.22 -13.81 13.79
CA ASP A 277 15.21 -13.11 14.60
C ASP A 277 15.19 -11.62 14.17
N GLN A 278 15.01 -10.67 15.08
CA GLN A 278 15.14 -9.24 14.81
C GLN A 278 16.57 -8.81 15.09
N LEU A 279 17.29 -8.35 14.07
CA LEU A 279 18.64 -7.81 14.16
C LEU A 279 18.60 -6.28 14.23
N THR A 280 19.32 -5.70 15.19
CA THR A 280 19.64 -4.26 15.22
C THR A 280 20.39 -3.83 13.97
N THR A 281 20.49 -2.52 13.73
CA THR A 281 21.33 -1.92 12.67
C THR A 281 22.82 -2.29 12.80
N SER A 282 23.27 -2.79 13.95
CA SER A 282 24.62 -3.31 14.19
C SER A 282 24.76 -4.84 13.97
N GLY A 283 23.68 -5.51 13.53
CA GLY A 283 23.67 -6.96 13.27
C GLY A 283 23.49 -7.85 14.51
N THR A 284 23.30 -7.29 15.70
CA THR A 284 23.04 -8.05 16.93
C THR A 284 21.55 -8.39 17.05
N VAL A 285 21.21 -9.63 17.41
CA VAL A 285 19.81 -10.06 17.67
C VAL A 285 19.27 -9.34 18.91
N ALA A 286 18.16 -8.62 18.74
CA ALA A 286 17.43 -7.88 19.77
C ALA A 286 16.14 -8.57 20.24
N ALA A 287 15.51 -9.37 19.37
CA ALA A 287 14.30 -10.14 19.68
C ALA A 287 14.24 -11.43 18.85
N ARG A 288 13.47 -12.41 19.34
CA ARG A 288 13.16 -13.69 18.70
C ARG A 288 11.81 -14.18 19.24
#